data_AF-A0A7Y7N7K0-F1
#
_entry.id   AF-A0A7Y7N7K0-F1
#
_cell.length_a   1.000
_cell.length_b   1.000
_cell.length_c   1.000
_cell.angle_alpha   90.00
_cell.angle_beta   90.00
_cell.angle_gamma   90.00
#
_symmetry.space_group_name_H-M   'P 1'
#
loop_
_entity.id
_entity.type
_entity.pdbx_description
1 polymer ?
#
loop_
_entity_poly.entity_id
_entity_poly.type
_entity_poly.pdbx_seq_one_letter_code
_entity_poly.pdbx_strand_id
1 'polypeptide(L)'
;MKELHDLITALTFVDGGCRDINYEAPTWEGVEALHAYLKASYRTVSGTDSEGRPLDDLEPQIVVGAVQYSGAVQIIYEGGDLINHLQLFIYLEPEGIPFVELTFFPQDIRQHKDLRNQFISWADQLQTRVGASRYYTRYENASWRFGDVNGNSGVFLVSD
;
A
#
# COMPACT_ATOMS: atom_id res chain seq x y z
N MET A 1 -0.12 -11.80 -14.46
CA MET A 1 0.98 -11.66 -13.47
C MET A 1 2.35 -11.92 -14.07
N LYS A 2 3.28 -10.99 -13.83
CA LYS A 2 4.66 -10.98 -14.33
C LYS A 2 5.64 -10.68 -13.19
N GLU A 3 6.57 -11.59 -12.94
CA GLU A 3 7.69 -11.41 -12.02
C GLU A 3 8.91 -10.93 -12.81
N LEU A 4 9.50 -9.81 -12.40
CA LEU A 4 10.70 -9.27 -13.04
C LEU A 4 11.96 -9.74 -12.31
N HIS A 5 11.86 -9.90 -10.99
CA HIS A 5 12.92 -10.43 -10.12
C HIS A 5 12.38 -11.64 -9.32
N ASP A 6 13.26 -12.39 -8.66
CA ASP A 6 12.84 -13.41 -7.70
C ASP A 6 12.02 -12.77 -6.57
N LEU A 7 10.72 -13.09 -6.51
CA LEU A 7 9.76 -12.40 -5.64
C LEU A 7 10.11 -12.54 -4.17
N ILE A 8 10.52 -13.74 -3.74
CA ILE A 8 10.87 -13.97 -2.32
C ILE A 8 12.07 -13.12 -1.93
N THR A 9 13.14 -13.18 -2.72
CA THR A 9 14.33 -12.36 -2.49
C THR A 9 13.96 -10.88 -2.48
N ALA A 10 13.16 -10.41 -3.45
CA ALA A 10 12.76 -9.01 -3.51
C ALA A 10 11.99 -8.56 -2.26
N LEU A 11 11.02 -9.36 -1.83
CA LEU A 11 10.22 -9.09 -0.64
C LEU A 11 11.06 -9.09 0.65
N THR A 12 11.96 -10.05 0.82
CA THR A 12 12.66 -10.27 2.11
C THR A 12 14.05 -9.66 2.18
N PHE A 13 14.58 -9.07 1.10
CA PHE A 13 15.91 -8.48 1.09
C PHE A 13 15.99 -7.21 1.97
N VAL A 14 16.69 -7.30 3.09
CA VAL A 14 16.83 -6.17 4.03
C VAL A 14 17.97 -5.25 3.55
N ASP A 15 17.62 -4.19 2.84
CA ASP A 15 18.54 -3.17 2.32
C ASP A 15 18.38 -1.80 3.00
N GLY A 16 17.55 -1.74 4.05
CA GLY A 16 17.15 -0.49 4.71
C GLY A 16 16.05 0.28 3.97
N GLY A 17 15.62 -0.19 2.80
CA GLY A 17 14.47 0.33 2.07
C GLY A 17 13.15 -0.35 2.44
N CYS A 18 12.06 0.25 2.03
CA CYS A 18 10.71 -0.29 2.11
C CYS A 18 10.32 -0.99 0.80
N ARG A 19 9.12 -1.56 0.79
CA ARG A 19 8.43 -2.12 -0.35
C ARG A 19 7.08 -1.43 -0.47
N ASP A 20 6.79 -0.99 -1.68
CA ASP A 20 5.49 -0.39 -1.99
C ASP A 20 4.68 -1.33 -2.87
N ILE A 21 3.37 -1.30 -2.67
CA ILE A 21 2.38 -1.76 -3.64
C ILE A 21 1.56 -0.56 -4.06
N ASN A 22 1.62 -0.25 -5.35
CA ASN A 22 0.83 0.80 -5.97
C ASN A 22 -0.25 0.20 -6.86
N TYR A 23 -1.35 0.92 -7.00
CA TYR A 23 -2.53 0.48 -7.74
C TYR A 23 -2.84 1.43 -8.90
N GLU A 24 -3.12 0.88 -10.08
CA GLU A 24 -3.48 1.64 -11.26
C GLU A 24 -5.00 1.83 -11.38
N ALA A 25 -5.41 3.10 -11.41
CA ALA A 25 -6.80 3.53 -11.51
C ALA A 25 -7.73 2.93 -10.42
N PRO A 26 -7.41 3.06 -9.13
CA PRO A 26 -8.33 2.67 -8.07
C PRO A 26 -9.57 3.59 -8.06
N THR A 27 -10.63 3.14 -7.40
CA THR A 27 -11.89 3.89 -7.27
C THR A 27 -12.09 4.37 -5.84
N TRP A 28 -12.83 5.46 -5.63
CA TRP A 28 -13.15 5.93 -4.27
C TRP A 28 -13.92 4.92 -3.44
N GLU A 29 -14.91 4.23 -4.05
CA GLU A 29 -15.62 3.12 -3.41
C GLU A 29 -14.65 1.99 -3.03
N GLY A 30 -13.70 1.69 -3.91
CA GLY A 30 -12.65 0.71 -3.65
C GLY A 30 -11.68 1.12 -2.54
N VAL A 31 -11.34 2.40 -2.42
CA VAL A 31 -10.53 2.93 -1.31
C VAL A 31 -11.25 2.71 0.02
N GLU A 32 -12.55 3.00 0.09
CA GLU A 32 -13.35 2.73 1.30
C GLU A 32 -13.36 1.23 1.62
N ALA A 33 -13.57 0.38 0.61
CA ALA A 33 -13.59 -1.08 0.77
C ALA A 33 -12.23 -1.65 1.21
N LEU A 34 -11.13 -1.14 0.66
CA LEU A 34 -9.77 -1.51 1.04
C LEU A 34 -9.49 -1.11 2.50
N HIS A 35 -9.79 0.15 2.86
CA HIS A 35 -9.61 0.66 4.21
C HIS A 35 -10.43 -0.13 5.23
N ALA A 36 -11.71 -0.41 4.94
CA ALA A 36 -12.58 -1.23 5.78
C ALA A 36 -12.01 -2.65 5.99
N TYR A 37 -11.49 -3.26 4.92
CA TYR A 37 -10.86 -4.58 5.00
C TYR A 37 -9.60 -4.58 5.86
N LEU A 38 -8.72 -3.58 5.67
CA LEU A 38 -7.50 -3.44 6.47
C LEU A 38 -7.83 -3.20 7.94
N LYS A 39 -8.78 -2.32 8.25
CA LYS A 39 -9.26 -2.08 9.62
C LYS A 39 -9.85 -3.32 10.29
N ALA A 40 -10.45 -4.24 9.52
CA ALA A 40 -10.94 -5.51 10.04
C ALA A 40 -9.82 -6.56 10.25
N SER A 41 -8.72 -6.45 9.49
CA SER A 41 -7.63 -7.42 9.48
C SER A 41 -6.43 -6.99 10.34
N TYR A 42 -6.37 -5.71 10.72
CA TYR A 42 -5.28 -5.08 11.46
C TYR A 42 -5.83 -4.24 12.60
N ARG A 43 -4.99 -4.01 13.61
CA ARG A 43 -5.20 -2.94 14.57
C ARG A 43 -4.75 -1.62 13.93
N THR A 44 -5.64 -0.65 13.83
CA THR A 44 -5.27 0.71 13.42
C THR A 44 -4.51 1.41 14.56
N VAL A 45 -3.37 1.99 14.25
CA VAL A 45 -2.48 2.65 15.22
C VAL A 45 -2.69 4.16 15.21
N SER A 46 -2.65 4.76 14.03
CA SER A 46 -2.79 6.20 13.82
C SER A 46 -3.20 6.50 12.38
N GLY A 47 -3.70 7.71 12.15
CA GLY A 47 -3.82 8.28 10.81
C GLY A 47 -3.70 9.79 10.85
N THR A 48 -3.14 10.37 9.81
CA THR A 48 -2.87 11.81 9.68
C THR A 48 -3.24 12.31 8.30
N ASP A 49 -3.60 13.60 8.21
CA ASP A 49 -3.75 14.29 6.93
C ASP A 49 -2.40 14.67 6.31
N SER A 50 -2.44 15.38 5.18
CA SER A 50 -1.28 15.88 4.43
C SER A 50 -0.39 16.85 5.20
N GLU A 51 -0.89 17.45 6.28
CA GLU A 51 -0.14 18.34 7.16
C GLU A 51 0.41 17.63 8.41
N GLY A 52 0.20 16.31 8.51
CA GLY A 52 0.58 15.51 9.67
C GLY A 52 -0.34 15.72 10.87
N ARG A 53 -1.52 16.32 10.69
CA ARG A 53 -2.49 16.49 11.76
C ARG A 53 -3.24 15.17 11.96
N PRO A 54 -3.40 14.69 13.22
CA PRO A 54 -4.13 13.46 13.49
C PRO A 54 -5.59 13.55 13.03
N LEU A 55 -6.10 12.43 12.52
CA LEU A 55 -7.54 12.25 12.29
C LEU A 55 -8.17 11.70 13.58
N ASP A 56 -9.26 12.33 14.04
CA ASP A 56 -9.98 11.91 15.26
C ASP A 56 -10.74 10.59 15.09
N ASP A 57 -11.11 10.27 13.85
CA ASP A 57 -11.80 9.04 13.49
C ASP A 57 -11.24 8.51 12.16
N LEU A 58 -11.14 7.19 12.08
CA LEU A 58 -10.60 6.43 10.96
C LEU A 58 -11.67 5.47 10.41
N GLU A 59 -12.95 5.85 10.47
CA GLU A 59 -13.98 5.20 9.65
C GLU A 59 -13.74 5.46 8.15
N PRO A 60 -14.02 4.49 7.26
CA PRO A 60 -13.72 4.58 5.83
C PRO A 60 -14.20 5.87 5.14
N GLN A 61 -15.46 6.24 5.38
CA GLN A 61 -16.06 7.44 4.81
C GLN A 61 -15.40 8.75 5.32
N ILE A 62 -14.89 8.74 6.56
CA ILE A 62 -14.20 9.90 7.13
C ILE A 62 -12.81 10.02 6.51
N VAL A 63 -12.11 8.91 6.34
CA VAL A 63 -10.81 8.87 5.65
C VAL A 63 -10.94 9.38 4.22
N VAL A 64 -11.91 8.90 3.44
CA VAL A 64 -12.11 9.36 2.06
C VAL A 64 -12.48 10.84 2.01
N GLY A 65 -13.39 11.31 2.88
CA GLY A 65 -13.71 12.72 2.98
C GLY A 65 -12.50 13.59 3.36
N ALA A 66 -11.64 13.09 4.26
CA ALA A 66 -10.41 13.77 4.63
C ALA A 66 -9.45 13.88 3.45
N VAL A 67 -9.22 12.82 2.68
CA VAL A 67 -8.37 12.88 1.47
C VAL A 67 -8.92 13.89 0.46
N GLN A 68 -10.24 13.91 0.23
CA GLN A 68 -10.86 14.85 -0.70
C GLN A 68 -10.73 16.32 -0.25
N TYR A 69 -10.57 16.56 1.05
CA TYR A 69 -10.43 17.89 1.62
C TYR A 69 -8.98 18.35 1.79
N SER A 70 -8.11 17.49 2.33
CA SER A 70 -6.70 17.80 2.64
C SER A 70 -5.72 17.41 1.53
N GLY A 71 -6.20 16.64 0.55
CA GLY A 71 -5.40 16.11 -0.57
C GLY A 71 -4.71 14.78 -0.28
N ALA A 72 -4.40 14.45 0.98
CA ALA A 72 -3.78 13.16 1.32
C ALA A 72 -4.08 12.70 2.74
N VAL A 73 -4.07 11.39 2.94
CA VAL A 73 -4.13 10.74 4.25
C VAL A 73 -3.13 9.59 4.30
N GLN A 74 -2.47 9.46 5.45
CA GLN A 74 -1.62 8.33 5.79
C GLN A 74 -2.20 7.61 7.01
N ILE A 75 -2.22 6.27 6.99
CA ILE A 75 -2.76 5.43 8.07
C ILE A 75 -1.77 4.31 8.37
N ILE A 76 -1.50 4.10 9.66
CA ILE A 76 -0.60 3.04 10.14
C ILE A 76 -1.42 1.90 10.74
N TYR A 77 -1.12 0.69 10.29
CA TYR A 77 -1.73 -0.56 10.71
C TYR A 77 -0.70 -1.50 11.31
N GLU A 78 -1.14 -2.29 12.29
CA GLU A 78 -0.32 -3.27 13.00
C GLU A 78 -1.03 -4.61 13.20
N GLY A 79 -0.24 -5.68 13.26
CA GLY A 79 -0.67 -7.01 13.69
C GLY A 79 -1.21 -7.91 12.58
N GLY A 80 -1.00 -7.56 11.31
CA GLY A 80 -1.44 -8.40 10.19
C GLY A 80 -0.77 -9.76 10.13
N ASP A 81 -1.45 -10.72 9.51
CA ASP A 81 -0.99 -12.10 9.42
C ASP A 81 0.20 -12.30 8.48
N LEU A 82 0.21 -11.60 7.34
CA LEU A 82 1.30 -11.69 6.36
C LEU A 82 2.36 -10.60 6.58
N ILE A 83 1.89 -9.37 6.78
CA ILE A 83 2.72 -8.18 6.96
C ILE A 83 2.34 -7.57 8.31
N ASN A 84 3.29 -7.46 9.23
CA ASN A 84 3.01 -7.06 10.60
C ASN A 84 2.76 -5.55 10.74
N HIS A 85 3.56 -4.71 10.10
CA HIS A 85 3.37 -3.25 10.06
C HIS A 85 3.12 -2.82 8.63
N LEU A 86 2.03 -2.08 8.41
CA LEU A 86 1.61 -1.66 7.08
C LEU A 86 1.19 -0.20 7.14
N GLN A 87 1.68 0.60 6.20
CA GLN A 87 1.18 1.94 5.96
C GLN A 87 0.26 1.92 4.75
N LEU A 88 -0.89 2.58 4.86
CA LEU A 88 -1.75 2.95 3.75
C LEU A 88 -1.60 4.45 3.50
N PHE A 89 -1.19 4.83 2.30
CA PHE A 89 -1.17 6.20 1.84
C PHE A 89 -2.18 6.39 0.72
N ILE A 90 -3.03 7.41 0.84
CA ILE A 90 -4.05 7.77 -0.13
C ILE A 90 -3.87 9.24 -0.49
N TYR A 91 -3.83 9.55 -1.78
CA TYR A 91 -3.67 10.91 -2.29
C TYR A 91 -4.72 11.21 -3.37
N LEU A 92 -5.20 12.44 -3.45
CA LEU A 92 -6.09 12.93 -4.51
C LEU A 92 -5.24 13.45 -5.67
N GLU A 93 -5.20 12.71 -6.78
CA GLU A 93 -4.55 13.17 -8.00
C GLU A 93 -5.30 14.38 -8.61
N PRO A 94 -4.61 15.24 -9.39
CA PRO A 94 -5.23 16.41 -10.03
C PRO A 94 -6.49 16.10 -10.86
N GLU A 95 -6.57 14.90 -11.43
CA GLU A 95 -7.69 14.40 -12.23
C GLU A 95 -8.89 13.95 -11.39
N GLY A 96 -8.81 14.01 -10.07
CA GLY A 96 -9.86 13.57 -9.14
C GLY A 96 -9.86 12.07 -8.85
N ILE A 97 -8.85 11.36 -9.34
CA ILE A 97 -8.65 9.91 -9.16
C ILE A 97 -7.84 9.70 -7.87
N PRO A 98 -8.18 8.70 -7.03
CA PRO A 98 -7.34 8.38 -5.90
C PRO A 98 -6.04 7.73 -6.37
N PHE A 99 -4.93 8.11 -5.77
CA PHE A 99 -3.70 7.34 -5.73
C PHE A 99 -3.68 6.53 -4.43
N VAL A 100 -3.28 5.25 -4.51
CA VAL A 100 -3.21 4.36 -3.35
C VAL A 100 -1.87 3.65 -3.33
N GLU A 101 -1.22 3.69 -2.18
CA GLU A 101 0.04 3.00 -1.92
C GLU A 101 -0.02 2.28 -0.58
N LEU A 102 0.51 1.06 -0.57
CA LEU A 102 0.76 0.30 0.65
C LEU A 102 2.26 0.12 0.83
N THR A 103 2.78 0.55 1.97
CA THR A 103 4.22 0.49 2.26
C THR A 103 4.48 -0.39 3.48
N PHE A 104 5.51 -1.23 3.38
CA PHE A 104 5.96 -2.09 4.48
C PHE A 104 7.47 -2.35 4.39
N PHE A 105 8.09 -2.77 5.49
CA PHE A 105 9.49 -3.18 5.46
C PHE A 105 9.65 -4.68 5.29
N PRO A 106 10.76 -5.14 4.68
CA PRO A 106 11.08 -6.57 4.57
C PRO A 106 11.04 -7.33 5.91
N GLN A 107 11.49 -6.71 7.01
CA GLN A 107 11.46 -7.33 8.34
C GLN A 107 10.04 -7.54 8.92
N ASP A 108 9.03 -6.85 8.37
CA ASP A 108 7.64 -6.99 8.81
C ASP A 108 6.92 -8.17 8.17
N ILE A 109 7.54 -8.81 7.17
CA ILE A 109 6.99 -9.99 6.50
C ILE A 109 7.14 -11.21 7.40
N ARG A 110 6.01 -11.83 7.74
CA ARG A 110 6.01 -13.08 8.49
C ARG A 110 6.50 -14.23 7.61
N GLN A 111 7.39 -15.04 8.15
CA GLN A 111 7.99 -16.15 7.41
C GLN A 111 6.99 -17.30 7.28
N HIS A 112 6.63 -17.64 6.05
CA HIS A 112 5.75 -18.76 5.72
C HIS A 112 6.41 -19.67 4.69
N LYS A 113 6.14 -20.98 4.77
CA LYS A 113 6.63 -21.96 3.78
C LYS A 113 6.16 -21.68 2.36
N ASP A 114 5.03 -20.99 2.22
CA ASP A 114 4.43 -20.62 0.92
C ASP A 114 4.25 -19.11 0.79
N LEU A 115 5.25 -18.34 1.22
CA LEU A 115 5.21 -16.88 1.24
C LEU A 115 4.87 -16.28 -0.14
N ARG A 116 5.42 -16.86 -1.21
CA ARG A 116 5.22 -16.38 -2.58
C ARG A 116 3.73 -16.34 -2.94
N ASN A 117 3.04 -17.47 -2.78
CA ASN A 117 1.64 -17.58 -3.17
C ASN A 117 0.73 -16.84 -2.20
N GLN A 118 1.07 -16.81 -0.90
CA GLN A 118 0.31 -16.02 0.08
C GLN A 118 0.38 -14.52 -0.23
N PHE A 119 1.56 -14.01 -0.59
CA PHE A 119 1.73 -12.62 -0.97
C PHE A 119 0.95 -12.27 -2.24
N ILE A 120 1.07 -13.09 -3.27
CA ILE A 120 0.31 -12.93 -4.52
C ILE A 120 -1.20 -12.92 -4.24
N SER A 121 -1.70 -13.93 -3.53
CA SER A 121 -3.12 -14.03 -3.22
C SER A 121 -3.62 -12.88 -2.35
N TRP A 122 -2.79 -12.41 -1.42
CA TRP A 122 -3.10 -11.25 -0.60
C TRP A 122 -3.17 -9.98 -1.47
N ALA A 123 -2.17 -9.71 -2.31
CA ALA A 123 -2.14 -8.54 -3.18
C ALA A 123 -3.27 -8.53 -4.23
N ASP A 124 -3.60 -9.68 -4.84
CA ASP A 124 -4.73 -9.83 -5.77
C ASP A 124 -6.08 -9.50 -5.11
N GLN A 125 -6.26 -9.91 -3.84
CA GLN A 125 -7.45 -9.57 -3.06
C GLN A 125 -7.53 -8.06 -2.83
N LEU A 126 -6.41 -7.40 -2.52
CA LEU A 126 -6.40 -5.95 -2.33
C LEU A 126 -6.68 -5.20 -3.63
N GLN A 127 -6.09 -5.63 -4.75
CA GLN A 127 -6.37 -5.08 -6.08
C GLN A 127 -7.87 -5.14 -6.40
N THR A 128 -8.48 -6.30 -6.15
CA THR A 128 -9.92 -6.51 -6.39
C THR A 128 -10.77 -5.57 -5.53
N ARG A 129 -10.39 -5.39 -4.26
CA ARG A 129 -11.12 -4.51 -3.32
C ARG A 129 -11.02 -3.05 -3.69
N VAL A 130 -9.83 -2.59 -4.06
CA VAL A 130 -9.60 -1.19 -4.42
C VAL A 130 -10.15 -0.86 -5.82
N GLY A 131 -10.59 -1.88 -6.56
CA GLY A 131 -11.15 -1.74 -7.90
C GLY A 131 -10.10 -1.34 -8.93
N ALA A 132 -8.83 -1.66 -8.69
CA ALA A 132 -7.73 -1.30 -9.58
C ALA A 132 -7.61 -2.27 -10.75
N SER A 133 -7.27 -1.72 -11.91
CA SER A 133 -7.02 -2.52 -13.13
C SER A 133 -5.76 -3.38 -13.00
N ARG A 134 -4.80 -2.92 -12.20
CA ARG A 134 -3.49 -3.54 -12.01
C ARG A 134 -2.88 -3.07 -10.69
N TYR A 135 -1.98 -3.88 -10.13
CA TYR A 135 -1.01 -3.41 -9.13
C TYR A 135 0.41 -3.74 -9.56
N TYR A 136 1.36 -3.02 -8.98
CA TYR A 136 2.78 -3.35 -9.08
C TYR A 136 3.47 -3.18 -7.74
N THR A 137 4.50 -3.98 -7.50
CA THR A 137 5.32 -3.92 -6.29
C THR A 137 6.74 -3.48 -6.63
N ARG A 138 7.29 -2.56 -5.85
CA ARG A 138 8.61 -1.98 -6.09
C ARG A 138 9.47 -1.89 -4.84
N TYR A 139 10.79 -1.84 -5.03
CA TYR A 139 11.71 -1.33 -4.03
C TYR A 139 11.50 0.18 -3.91
N GLU A 140 11.37 0.68 -2.69
CA GLU A 140 11.43 2.11 -2.43
C GLU A 140 12.58 2.38 -1.47
N ASN A 141 13.45 3.30 -1.87
CA ASN A 141 14.55 3.74 -1.03
C ASN A 141 14.25 5.16 -0.52
N ALA A 142 13.96 5.26 0.78
CA ALA A 142 13.69 6.53 1.46
C ALA A 142 14.86 7.55 1.39
N SER A 143 16.05 7.15 0.93
CA SER A 143 17.20 8.05 0.71
C SER A 143 17.22 8.73 -0.67
N TRP A 144 16.28 8.41 -1.57
CA TRP A 144 16.19 9.07 -2.87
C TRP A 144 15.64 10.49 -2.72
N ARG A 145 16.53 11.48 -2.89
CA ARG A 145 16.27 12.91 -2.69
C ARG A 145 15.07 13.48 -3.47
N PHE A 146 14.56 12.76 -4.48
CA PHE A 146 13.39 13.13 -5.28
C PHE A 146 12.42 11.96 -5.56
N GLY A 147 12.61 10.80 -4.91
CA GLY A 147 12.06 9.53 -5.42
C GLY A 147 12.65 9.18 -6.80
N ASP A 148 12.46 7.96 -7.28
CA ASP A 148 12.80 7.64 -8.66
C ASP A 148 11.62 8.00 -9.55
N VAL A 149 11.86 8.93 -10.48
CA VAL A 149 10.88 9.45 -11.43
C VAL A 149 10.69 8.55 -12.66
N ASN A 150 11.44 7.45 -12.76
CA ASN A 150 11.25 6.46 -13.83
C ASN A 150 10.17 5.46 -13.42
N GLY A 151 9.08 5.39 -14.19
CA GLY A 151 7.89 4.58 -13.89
C GLY A 151 8.08 3.06 -13.74
N ASN A 152 9.29 2.53 -13.94
CA ASN A 152 9.61 1.11 -13.74
C ASN A 152 10.82 0.86 -12.81
N SER A 153 11.38 1.91 -12.20
CA SER A 153 12.54 1.69 -11.34
C SER A 153 12.14 0.94 -10.09
N GLY A 154 12.93 -0.09 -9.76
CA GLY A 154 12.67 -0.94 -8.61
C GLY A 154 11.45 -1.84 -8.71
N VAL A 155 10.68 -1.86 -9.81
CA VAL A 155 9.51 -2.75 -9.94
C VAL A 155 9.99 -4.20 -10.07
N PHE A 156 9.43 -5.10 -9.25
CA PHE A 156 9.77 -6.53 -9.27
C PHE A 156 8.55 -7.45 -9.48
N LEU A 157 7.34 -6.96 -9.27
CA LEU A 157 6.09 -7.71 -9.49
C LEU A 157 5.04 -6.82 -10.14
N VAL A 158 4.28 -7.40 -11.08
CA VAL A 158 3.18 -6.75 -11.80
C VAL A 158 2.02 -7.74 -11.93
N SER A 159 0.78 -7.31 -11.70
CA SER A 159 -0.36 -8.23 -11.67
C SER A 159 -0.94 -8.65 -13.02
N ASP A 160 -0.77 -7.86 -14.10
CA ASP A 160 -1.23 -8.09 -15.51
C ASP A 160 -2.39 -9.07 -15.69
#